data_AF-E3E9P9-F1
#
_entry.id   AF-E3E9P9-F1
#
_cell.length_a   1.000
_cell.length_b   1.000
_cell.length_c   1.000
_cell.angle_alpha   90.00
_cell.angle_beta   90.00
_cell.angle_gamma   90.00
#
_symmetry.space_group_name_H-M   'P 1'
#
loop_
_entity.id
_entity.type
_entity.pdbx_description
1 polymer ?
#
loop_
_entity_poly.entity_id
_entity_poly.type
_entity_poly.pdbx_seq_one_letter_code
_entity_poly.pdbx_strand_id
1 'polypeptide(L)'
;MSKGSVFVSVACTILLLAVTIGCTPRADPAAPSEASNEVSKHSAVSTQRAQQSKEELVLSFYKDSSLSDEAKVRHITDHLAGIHWGKMNEISEHLSMEIIEYLYNQRALVPSESFSNVIKGTAGLDGALTEEYDNLMGDLFTRDRTAMTRALANMDKANRVQGIGGIGYALSYRDPKEVKKEIQQWQAGQQLTTAEKDVIRALFAKLDNPY
;
A
#
# COMPACT_ATOMS: atom_id res chain seq x y z
N MET A 1 -56.32 -1.16 15.02
CA MET A 1 -56.48 -2.44 15.74
C MET A 1 -55.19 -3.22 15.62
N SER A 2 -54.69 -3.68 16.76
CA SER A 2 -53.41 -4.35 16.98
C SER A 2 -53.39 -5.80 16.45
N LYS A 3 -52.18 -6.28 16.10
CA LYS A 3 -51.58 -7.63 16.34
C LYS A 3 -50.48 -7.84 15.28
N GLY A 4 -49.19 -7.94 15.57
CA GLY A 4 -48.53 -8.58 16.71
C GLY A 4 -47.88 -9.86 16.21
N SER A 5 -46.57 -9.86 15.94
CA SER A 5 -45.78 -11.06 15.68
C SER A 5 -44.67 -11.16 16.72
N VAL A 6 -44.63 -12.31 17.38
CA VAL A 6 -43.82 -12.65 18.55
C VAL A 6 -42.49 -13.23 18.08
N PHE A 7 -41.37 -12.60 18.45
CA PHE A 7 -40.05 -13.20 18.32
C PHE A 7 -39.79 -14.10 19.54
N VAL A 8 -39.60 -15.39 19.28
CA VAL A 8 -39.20 -16.39 20.28
C VAL A 8 -37.68 -16.34 20.40
N SER A 9 -37.21 -15.90 21.56
CA SER A 9 -35.80 -15.92 21.96
C SER A 9 -35.45 -17.31 22.49
N VAL A 10 -34.44 -17.97 21.90
CA VAL A 10 -33.85 -19.21 22.42
C VAL A 10 -32.41 -18.90 22.81
N ALA A 11 -32.20 -18.65 24.10
CA ALA A 11 -30.88 -18.57 24.71
C ALA A 11 -30.36 -19.99 24.97
N CYS A 12 -29.26 -20.36 24.32
CA CYS A 12 -28.53 -21.60 24.60
C CYS A 12 -27.36 -21.30 25.53
N THR A 13 -27.57 -21.54 26.82
CA THR A 13 -26.55 -21.40 27.88
C THR A 13 -25.71 -22.68 27.90
N ILE A 14 -24.42 -22.61 27.52
CA ILE A 14 -23.47 -23.70 27.73
C ILE A 14 -22.78 -23.49 29.07
N LEU A 15 -23.12 -24.36 30.03
CA LEU A 15 -22.50 -24.49 31.33
C LEU A 15 -21.34 -25.49 31.21
N LEU A 16 -20.09 -25.07 31.44
CA LEU A 16 -18.96 -25.98 31.60
C LEU A 16 -18.45 -25.91 33.03
N LEU A 17 -18.77 -26.97 33.78
CA LEU A 17 -18.19 -27.32 35.06
C LEU A 17 -16.74 -27.80 34.86
N ALA A 18 -15.78 -27.12 35.47
CA ALA A 18 -14.45 -27.66 35.71
C ALA A 18 -14.30 -27.97 37.20
N VAL A 19 -14.14 -29.25 37.48
CA VAL A 19 -13.88 -29.84 38.79
C VAL A 19 -12.43 -29.56 39.19
N THR A 20 -12.20 -29.01 40.38
CA THR A 20 -10.88 -29.01 41.02
C THR A 20 -10.91 -29.94 42.23
N ILE A 21 -10.12 -31.01 42.17
CA ILE A 21 -9.80 -31.91 43.29
C ILE A 21 -8.47 -31.45 43.89
N GLY A 22 -8.40 -31.37 45.22
CA GLY A 22 -7.13 -31.45 45.95
C GLY A 22 -7.02 -30.53 47.15
N CYS A 23 -7.43 -31.02 48.32
CA CYS A 23 -7.18 -30.37 49.61
C CYS A 23 -5.84 -30.80 50.23
N THR A 24 -5.39 -29.93 51.15
CA THR A 24 -4.52 -30.12 52.34
C THR A 24 -3.06 -29.58 52.24
N PRO A 25 -2.42 -29.17 53.35
CA PRO A 25 -2.65 -27.87 53.99
C PRO A 25 -1.36 -27.11 54.41
N ARG A 26 -1.52 -25.81 54.72
CA ARG A 26 -0.79 -24.99 55.71
C ARG A 26 0.68 -24.59 55.46
N ALA A 27 0.91 -23.28 55.26
CA ALA A 27 1.80 -22.44 56.07
C ALA A 27 1.74 -20.97 55.58
N ASP A 28 1.34 -20.04 56.45
CA ASP A 28 1.67 -18.61 56.29
C ASP A 28 3.17 -18.43 56.57
N PRO A 29 3.87 -17.59 55.80
CA PRO A 29 4.09 -16.24 56.32
C PRO A 29 4.06 -15.11 55.27
N ALA A 30 3.56 -13.96 55.72
CA ALA A 30 3.92 -12.59 55.35
C ALA A 30 4.07 -12.22 53.85
N ALA A 31 3.10 -11.45 53.38
CA ALA A 31 3.16 -10.69 52.14
C ALA A 31 4.35 -9.72 52.07
N PRO A 32 4.92 -9.55 50.86
CA PRO A 32 5.33 -8.23 50.40
C PRO A 32 4.53 -7.83 49.16
N SER A 33 3.82 -6.71 49.33
CA SER A 33 3.38 -5.72 48.34
C SER A 33 3.32 -6.16 46.88
N GLU A 34 2.09 -6.20 46.36
CA GLU A 34 1.76 -6.19 44.93
C GLU A 34 2.57 -5.09 44.21
N ALA A 35 3.62 -5.51 43.48
CA ALA A 35 4.06 -4.77 42.32
C ALA A 35 3.02 -5.08 41.24
N SER A 36 2.17 -4.09 40.95
CA SER A 36 1.25 -4.13 39.82
C SER A 36 2.02 -4.46 38.55
N ASN A 37 1.86 -5.70 38.06
CA ASN A 37 2.20 -6.09 36.71
C ASN A 37 1.25 -5.34 35.75
N GLU A 38 1.57 -4.08 35.50
CA GLU A 38 1.14 -3.40 34.30
C GLU A 38 1.88 -4.07 33.14
N VAL A 39 1.34 -5.22 32.70
CA VAL A 39 1.80 -5.90 31.48
C VAL A 39 1.56 -4.90 30.36
N SER A 40 2.67 -4.24 30.02
CA SER A 40 2.83 -3.26 28.99
C SER A 40 2.08 -3.68 27.72
N LYS A 41 0.93 -3.05 27.46
CA LYS A 41 0.25 -3.12 26.16
C LYS A 41 1.22 -2.78 25.01
N HIS A 42 2.23 -1.95 25.29
CA HIS A 42 3.29 -1.65 24.33
C HIS A 42 4.14 -2.87 23.95
N SER A 43 4.43 -3.77 24.90
CA SER A 43 5.22 -4.98 24.59
C SER A 43 4.42 -5.95 23.72
N ALA A 44 3.15 -6.19 24.04
CA ALA A 44 2.29 -7.07 23.23
C ALA A 44 2.03 -6.50 21.82
N VAL A 45 1.76 -5.19 21.69
CA VAL A 45 1.60 -4.52 20.38
C VAL A 45 2.90 -4.54 19.57
N SER A 46 4.06 -4.40 20.22
CA SER A 46 5.36 -4.47 19.54
C SER A 46 5.67 -5.88 19.01
N THR A 47 5.31 -6.92 19.76
CA THR A 47 5.50 -8.32 19.33
C THR A 47 4.49 -8.72 18.25
N GLN A 48 3.25 -8.22 18.31
CA GLN A 48 2.23 -8.49 17.30
C GLN A 48 2.58 -7.84 15.95
N ARG A 49 3.10 -6.60 15.94
CA ARG A 49 3.58 -5.94 14.71
C ARG A 49 4.81 -6.60 14.11
N ALA A 50 5.67 -7.20 14.93
CA ALA A 50 6.86 -7.91 14.43
C ALA A 50 6.54 -9.18 13.64
N GLN A 51 5.30 -9.68 13.72
CA GLN A 51 4.82 -10.87 13.02
C GLN A 51 3.93 -10.56 11.81
N GLN A 52 3.51 -9.31 11.66
CA GLN A 52 2.69 -8.87 10.52
C GLN A 52 3.54 -8.76 9.26
N SER A 53 2.99 -9.24 8.16
CA SER A 53 3.55 -8.97 6.85
C SER A 53 3.40 -7.51 6.45
N LYS A 54 4.19 -7.07 5.47
CA LYS A 54 4.16 -5.68 4.98
C LYS A 54 2.78 -5.30 4.45
N GLU A 55 2.11 -6.23 3.78
CA GLU A 55 0.76 -6.03 3.26
C GLU A 55 -0.25 -5.78 4.40
N GLU A 56 -0.17 -6.55 5.49
CA GLU A 56 -1.04 -6.35 6.65
C GLU A 56 -0.77 -5.02 7.36
N LEU A 57 0.52 -4.61 7.45
CA LEU A 57 0.88 -3.31 8.01
C LEU A 57 0.33 -2.17 7.16
N VAL A 58 0.58 -2.17 5.85
CA VAL A 58 0.06 -1.16 4.92
C VAL A 58 -1.47 -1.09 4.99
N LEU A 59 -2.15 -2.24 4.97
CA LEU A 59 -3.61 -2.31 5.08
C LEU A 59 -4.11 -1.72 6.41
N SER A 60 -3.42 -2.02 7.52
CA SER A 60 -3.80 -1.50 8.83
C SER A 60 -3.67 0.03 8.90
N PHE A 61 -2.59 0.60 8.37
CA PHE A 61 -2.41 2.06 8.34
C PHE A 61 -3.40 2.72 7.38
N TYR A 62 -3.71 2.09 6.26
CA TYR A 62 -4.69 2.60 5.31
C TYR A 62 -6.09 2.71 5.94
N LYS A 63 -6.52 1.64 6.64
CA LYS A 63 -7.85 1.55 7.28
C LYS A 63 -7.96 2.34 8.59
N ASP A 64 -6.86 2.79 9.18
CA ASP A 64 -6.89 3.56 10.41
C ASP A 64 -7.43 4.98 10.15
N SER A 65 -8.67 5.23 10.59
CA SER A 65 -9.35 6.52 10.47
C SER A 65 -8.88 7.56 11.49
N SER A 66 -8.06 7.16 12.47
CA SER A 66 -7.51 8.09 13.46
C SER A 66 -6.24 8.82 12.99
N LEU A 67 -5.60 8.31 11.93
CA LEU A 67 -4.40 8.91 11.33
C LEU A 67 -4.76 10.09 10.42
N SER A 68 -3.96 11.15 10.48
CA SER A 68 -3.96 12.20 9.45
C SER A 68 -3.41 11.65 8.13
N ASP A 69 -3.70 12.34 7.01
CA ASP A 69 -3.16 11.95 5.71
C ASP A 69 -1.62 11.90 5.70
N GLU A 70 -0.97 12.88 6.32
CA GLU A 70 0.50 12.91 6.42
C GLU A 70 1.04 11.68 7.17
N ALA A 71 0.43 11.33 8.31
CA ALA A 71 0.84 10.17 9.09
C ALA A 71 0.56 8.86 8.33
N LYS A 72 -0.60 8.76 7.68
CA LYS A 72 -1.01 7.60 6.88
C LYS A 72 -0.07 7.38 5.71
N VAL A 73 0.22 8.43 4.92
CA VAL A 73 1.17 8.35 3.79
C VAL A 73 2.55 7.95 4.28
N ARG A 74 3.04 8.55 5.36
CA ARG A 74 4.36 8.19 5.94
C ARG A 74 4.40 6.71 6.31
N HIS A 75 3.44 6.25 7.10
CA HIS A 75 3.41 4.86 7.54
C HIS A 75 3.25 3.85 6.39
N ILE A 76 2.42 4.17 5.38
CA ILE A 76 2.30 3.34 4.18
C ILE A 76 3.64 3.30 3.44
N THR A 77 4.22 4.47 3.13
CA THR A 77 5.44 4.56 2.31
C THR A 77 6.66 3.90 2.97
N ASP A 78 6.77 3.92 4.30
CA ASP A 78 7.79 3.20 5.07
C ASP A 78 7.77 1.68 4.85
N HIS A 79 6.60 1.13 4.46
CA HIS A 79 6.38 -0.32 4.30
C HIS A 79 6.15 -0.75 2.84
N LEU A 80 6.14 0.19 1.88
CA LEU A 80 5.94 -0.12 0.46
C LEU A 80 7.10 -0.88 -0.18
N ALA A 81 8.31 -0.76 0.35
CA ALA A 81 9.48 -1.43 -0.21
C ALA A 81 9.30 -2.95 -0.16
N GLY A 82 9.16 -3.60 -1.32
CA GLY A 82 8.94 -5.04 -1.43
C GLY A 82 7.52 -5.50 -1.09
N ILE A 83 6.53 -4.61 -1.24
CA ILE A 83 5.11 -4.95 -1.16
C ILE A 83 4.71 -5.89 -2.31
N HIS A 84 3.86 -6.87 -2.03
CA HIS A 84 3.26 -7.75 -3.03
C HIS A 84 1.77 -7.43 -3.19
N TRP A 85 1.40 -6.75 -4.28
CA TRP A 85 0.02 -6.29 -4.46
C TRP A 85 -0.98 -7.40 -4.75
N GLY A 86 -0.55 -8.51 -5.36
CA GLY A 86 -1.38 -9.72 -5.45
C GLY A 86 -1.77 -10.23 -4.06
N LYS A 87 -0.80 -10.31 -3.14
CA LYS A 87 -1.06 -10.69 -1.75
C LYS A 87 -1.89 -9.62 -1.01
N MET A 88 -1.67 -8.34 -1.27
CA MET A 88 -2.53 -7.27 -0.76
C MET A 88 -3.99 -7.53 -1.16
N ASN A 89 -4.25 -7.84 -2.42
CA ASN A 89 -5.61 -8.13 -2.90
C ASN A 89 -6.20 -9.37 -2.22
N GLU A 90 -5.41 -10.42 -2.02
CA GLU A 90 -5.84 -11.62 -1.29
C GLU A 90 -6.30 -11.31 0.14
N ILE A 91 -5.54 -10.50 0.90
CA ILE A 91 -5.84 -10.20 2.31
C ILE A 91 -6.85 -9.07 2.51
N SER A 92 -7.06 -8.24 1.49
CA SER A 92 -7.88 -7.02 1.59
C SER A 92 -9.19 -7.09 0.84
N GLU A 93 -9.44 -8.15 0.07
CA GLU A 93 -10.54 -8.25 -0.90
C GLU A 93 -10.44 -7.18 -1.99
N HIS A 94 -9.26 -7.11 -2.64
CA HIS A 94 -8.97 -6.26 -3.82
C HIS A 94 -8.73 -4.75 -3.60
N LEU A 95 -8.20 -4.32 -2.44
CA LEU A 95 -7.95 -2.89 -2.15
C LEU A 95 -6.60 -2.34 -2.66
N SER A 96 -5.80 -3.10 -3.43
CA SER A 96 -4.49 -2.60 -3.90
C SER A 96 -4.61 -1.29 -4.68
N MET A 97 -5.52 -1.22 -5.66
CA MET A 97 -5.71 -0.03 -6.48
C MET A 97 -6.18 1.17 -5.66
N GLU A 98 -7.11 0.97 -4.72
CA GLU A 98 -7.57 2.04 -3.83
C GLU A 98 -6.42 2.65 -3.01
N ILE A 99 -5.50 1.81 -2.51
CA ILE A 99 -4.31 2.27 -1.77
C ILE A 99 -3.34 3.02 -2.69
N ILE A 100 -3.11 2.54 -3.91
CA ILE A 100 -2.22 3.18 -4.89
C ILE A 100 -2.81 4.54 -5.32
N GLU A 101 -4.12 4.60 -5.57
CA GLU A 101 -4.85 5.84 -5.88
C GLU A 101 -4.84 6.83 -4.71
N TYR A 102 -4.98 6.35 -3.47
CA TYR A 102 -4.84 7.19 -2.29
C TYR A 102 -3.45 7.85 -2.25
N LEU A 103 -2.38 7.08 -2.43
CA LEU A 103 -1.01 7.60 -2.48
C LEU A 103 -0.81 8.59 -3.64
N TYR A 104 -1.45 8.34 -4.79
CA TYR A 104 -1.46 9.25 -5.92
C TYR A 104 -2.13 10.60 -5.60
N ASN A 105 -3.31 10.55 -4.98
CA ASN A 105 -4.04 11.76 -4.58
C ASN A 105 -3.24 12.56 -3.56
N GLN A 106 -2.47 11.87 -2.71
CA GLN A 106 -1.59 12.46 -1.69
C GLN A 106 -0.12 12.60 -2.13
N ARG A 107 0.19 12.55 -3.43
CA ARG A 107 1.58 12.51 -3.96
C ARG A 107 2.52 13.60 -3.44
N ALA A 108 2.01 14.76 -3.05
CA ALA A 108 2.82 15.84 -2.46
C ALA A 108 3.42 15.47 -1.08
N LEU A 109 2.82 14.48 -0.41
CA LEU A 109 3.26 13.95 0.88
C LEU A 109 4.15 12.71 0.73
N VAL A 110 4.23 12.13 -0.49
CA VAL A 110 5.04 10.93 -0.75
C VAL A 110 6.50 11.33 -0.90
N PRO A 111 7.43 10.76 -0.12
CA PRO A 111 8.85 11.02 -0.29
C PRO A 111 9.32 10.61 -1.69
N SER A 112 10.17 11.44 -2.30
CA SER A 112 10.62 11.27 -3.69
C SER A 112 11.25 9.89 -3.97
N GLU A 113 11.97 9.36 -2.99
CA GLU A 113 12.63 8.06 -2.98
C GLU A 113 11.64 6.89 -2.96
N SER A 114 10.45 7.10 -2.39
CA SER A 114 9.42 6.09 -2.21
C SER A 114 8.53 5.92 -3.44
N PHE A 115 8.51 6.87 -4.39
CA PHE A 115 7.76 6.74 -5.64
C PHE A 115 8.15 5.51 -6.44
N SER A 116 9.41 5.08 -6.36
CA SER A 116 9.84 3.86 -7.03
C SER A 116 9.09 2.62 -6.54
N ASN A 117 8.74 2.56 -5.25
CA ASN A 117 7.98 1.45 -4.68
C ASN A 117 6.48 1.53 -5.00
N VAL A 118 5.95 2.72 -5.26
CA VAL A 118 4.60 2.90 -5.81
C VAL A 118 4.53 2.36 -7.25
N ILE A 119 5.58 2.62 -8.06
CA ILE A 119 5.66 2.22 -9.47
C ILE A 119 6.00 0.72 -9.68
N LYS A 120 6.72 0.09 -8.75
CA LYS A 120 7.09 -1.34 -8.82
C LYS A 120 5.89 -2.29 -8.62
N GLY A 121 4.70 -1.75 -8.39
CA GLY A 121 3.58 -2.45 -7.81
C GLY A 121 2.75 -3.39 -8.70
N THR A 122 3.08 -3.55 -9.97
CA THR A 122 2.20 -4.31 -10.89
C THR A 122 2.42 -5.82 -10.87
N ALA A 123 3.49 -6.30 -10.23
CA ALA A 123 3.73 -7.74 -10.10
C ALA A 123 2.63 -8.41 -9.25
N GLY A 124 1.76 -9.19 -9.90
CA GLY A 124 0.67 -9.92 -9.26
C GLY A 124 -0.69 -9.22 -9.29
N LEU A 125 -0.84 -8.11 -10.03
CA LEU A 125 -2.15 -7.62 -10.44
C LEU A 125 -2.71 -8.52 -11.55
N ASP A 126 -4.02 -8.71 -11.58
CA ASP A 126 -4.67 -9.35 -12.72
C ASP A 126 -4.66 -8.42 -13.95
N GLY A 127 -5.04 -8.95 -15.12
CA GLY A 127 -4.98 -8.20 -16.37
C GLY A 127 -5.85 -6.93 -16.39
N ALA A 128 -6.97 -6.92 -15.68
CA ALA A 128 -7.85 -5.75 -15.62
C ALA A 128 -7.24 -4.66 -14.71
N LEU A 129 -6.72 -5.05 -13.55
CA LEU A 129 -6.03 -4.15 -12.63
C LEU A 129 -4.72 -3.61 -13.22
N THR A 130 -4.11 -4.34 -14.15
CA THR A 130 -2.92 -3.87 -14.88
C THR A 130 -3.23 -2.66 -15.76
N GLU A 131 -4.36 -2.66 -16.48
CA GLU A 131 -4.75 -1.53 -17.32
C GLU A 131 -5.12 -0.29 -16.49
N GLU A 132 -5.86 -0.47 -15.40
CA GLU A 132 -6.18 0.60 -14.46
C GLU A 132 -4.92 1.23 -13.86
N TYR A 133 -3.95 0.38 -13.51
CA TYR A 133 -2.65 0.84 -13.04
C TYR A 133 -1.87 1.61 -14.11
N ASP A 134 -1.82 1.11 -15.34
CA ASP A 134 -1.12 1.77 -16.43
C ASP A 134 -1.69 3.17 -16.70
N ASN A 135 -3.03 3.30 -16.68
CA ASN A 135 -3.72 4.59 -16.76
C ASN A 135 -3.30 5.53 -15.63
N LEU A 136 -3.28 5.04 -14.39
CA LEU A 136 -2.80 5.81 -13.24
C LEU A 136 -1.34 6.27 -13.40
N MET A 137 -0.47 5.42 -13.96
CA MET A 137 0.93 5.78 -14.22
C MET A 137 1.07 6.83 -15.33
N GLY A 138 0.26 6.73 -16.40
CA GLY A 138 0.19 7.74 -17.45
C GLY A 138 -0.25 9.12 -16.92
N ASP A 139 -1.26 9.12 -16.05
CA ASP A 139 -1.74 10.32 -15.37
C ASP A 139 -0.68 10.92 -14.44
N LEU A 140 -0.03 10.09 -13.64
CA LEU A 140 1.09 10.47 -12.77
C LEU A 140 2.23 11.11 -13.57
N PHE A 141 2.65 10.48 -14.67
CA PHE A 141 3.70 11.00 -15.53
C PHE A 141 3.32 12.34 -16.17
N THR A 142 2.04 12.51 -16.52
CA THR A 142 1.55 13.77 -17.10
C THR A 142 1.56 14.90 -16.06
N ARG A 143 1.18 14.61 -14.81
CA ARG A 143 1.09 15.60 -13.73
C ARG A 143 2.43 15.93 -13.07
N ASP A 144 3.29 14.94 -12.84
CA ASP A 144 4.60 15.12 -12.20
C ASP A 144 5.69 14.36 -12.95
N ARG A 145 5.96 14.86 -14.17
CA ARG A 145 6.94 14.26 -15.09
C ARG A 145 8.34 14.16 -14.49
N THR A 146 8.73 15.13 -13.66
CA THR A 146 10.04 15.16 -13.03
C THR A 146 10.18 14.06 -11.99
N ALA A 147 9.23 13.95 -11.05
CA ALA A 147 9.29 12.90 -10.04
C ALA A 147 9.22 11.50 -10.67
N MET A 148 8.34 11.31 -11.65
CA MET A 148 8.19 10.02 -12.33
C MET A 148 9.44 9.63 -13.13
N THR A 149 10.04 10.56 -13.87
CA THR A 149 11.27 10.29 -14.63
C THR A 149 12.42 9.92 -13.69
N ARG A 150 12.56 10.62 -12.54
CA ARG A 150 13.54 10.31 -11.50
C ARG A 150 13.32 8.95 -10.88
N ALA A 151 12.08 8.63 -10.51
CA ALA A 151 11.74 7.37 -9.89
C ALA A 151 12.08 6.20 -10.83
N LEU A 152 11.69 6.28 -12.11
CA LEU A 152 12.03 5.29 -13.13
C LEU A 152 13.54 5.16 -13.36
N ALA A 153 14.27 6.28 -13.37
CA ALA A 153 15.72 6.30 -13.54
C ALA A 153 16.47 5.60 -12.40
N ASN A 154 15.88 5.56 -11.20
CA ASN A 154 16.46 4.92 -10.01
C ASN A 154 16.02 3.46 -9.80
N MET A 155 15.17 2.91 -10.67
CA MET A 155 14.79 1.50 -10.63
C MET A 155 15.83 0.59 -11.29
N ASP A 156 15.81 -0.68 -10.89
CA ASP A 156 16.42 -1.74 -11.67
C ASP A 156 15.79 -1.85 -13.07
N LYS A 157 16.52 -2.48 -14.00
CA LYS A 157 16.16 -2.50 -15.41
C LYS A 157 14.78 -3.11 -15.65
N ALA A 158 14.42 -4.20 -14.97
CA ALA A 158 13.16 -4.91 -15.21
C ALA A 158 11.97 -4.02 -14.84
N ASN A 159 11.98 -3.48 -13.62
CA ASN A 159 10.93 -2.59 -13.13
C ASN A 159 10.84 -1.29 -13.95
N ARG A 160 11.98 -0.74 -14.37
CA ARG A 160 12.01 0.44 -15.25
C ARG A 160 11.33 0.17 -16.59
N VAL A 161 11.64 -0.96 -17.24
CA VAL A 161 11.02 -1.33 -18.52
C VAL A 161 9.52 -1.50 -18.37
N GLN A 162 9.07 -2.15 -17.30
CA GLN A 162 7.65 -2.33 -17.02
C GLN A 162 6.93 -0.99 -16.82
N GLY A 163 7.45 -0.11 -15.96
CA GLY A 163 6.86 1.20 -15.71
C GLY A 163 6.82 2.09 -16.96
N ILE A 164 7.88 2.07 -17.78
CA ILE A 164 7.89 2.77 -19.08
C ILE A 164 6.88 2.17 -20.05
N GLY A 165 6.70 0.85 -20.03
CA GLY A 165 5.70 0.14 -20.82
C GLY A 165 4.28 0.62 -20.48
N GLY A 166 3.92 0.61 -19.19
CA GLY A 166 2.60 1.05 -18.73
C GLY A 166 2.30 2.52 -19.04
N ILE A 167 3.27 3.41 -18.79
CA ILE A 167 3.14 4.83 -19.16
C ILE A 167 3.00 4.98 -20.69
N GLY A 168 3.80 4.25 -21.46
CA GLY A 168 3.75 4.27 -22.92
C GLY A 168 2.39 3.82 -23.45
N TYR A 169 1.83 2.75 -22.88
CA TYR A 169 0.50 2.23 -23.19
C TYR A 169 -0.57 3.28 -22.89
N ALA A 170 -0.62 3.83 -21.67
CA ALA A 170 -1.61 4.82 -21.27
C ALA A 170 -1.53 6.10 -22.11
N LEU A 171 -0.33 6.54 -22.48
CA LEU A 171 -0.15 7.71 -23.35
C LEU A 171 -0.45 7.44 -24.82
N SER A 172 -0.49 6.16 -25.26
CA SER A 172 -0.74 5.80 -26.66
C SER A 172 -2.16 6.07 -27.13
N TYR A 173 -3.10 6.28 -26.21
CA TYR A 173 -4.47 6.73 -26.50
C TYR A 173 -4.54 8.20 -26.98
N ARG A 174 -3.45 8.96 -26.85
CA ARG A 174 -3.31 10.33 -27.36
C ARG A 174 -2.48 10.33 -28.65
N ASP A 175 -2.48 11.42 -29.42
CA ASP A 175 -1.58 11.53 -30.59
C ASP A 175 -0.11 11.46 -30.13
N PRO A 176 0.66 10.43 -30.55
CA PRO A 176 2.05 10.27 -30.13
C PRO A 176 2.94 11.47 -30.49
N LYS A 177 2.63 12.19 -31.57
CA LYS A 177 3.38 13.38 -31.98
C LYS A 177 3.20 14.52 -30.99
N GLU A 178 1.97 14.73 -30.50
CA GLU A 178 1.67 15.75 -29.50
C GLU A 178 2.33 15.41 -28.17
N VAL A 179 2.19 14.16 -27.71
CA VAL A 179 2.82 13.70 -26.46
C VAL A 179 4.34 13.86 -26.51
N LYS A 180 5.00 13.47 -27.61
CA LYS A 180 6.45 13.65 -27.77
C LYS A 180 6.85 15.10 -27.74
N LYS A 181 6.08 15.99 -28.40
CA LYS A 181 6.33 17.43 -28.40
C LYS A 181 6.23 18.02 -26.99
N GLU A 182 5.22 17.65 -26.21
CA GLU A 182 5.08 18.07 -24.81
C GLU A 182 6.27 17.64 -23.95
N ILE A 183 6.71 16.38 -24.11
CA ILE A 183 7.86 15.88 -23.37
C ILE A 183 9.14 16.61 -23.78
N GLN A 184 9.36 16.84 -25.08
CA GLN A 184 10.52 17.60 -25.58
C GLN A 184 10.54 19.04 -25.04
N GLN A 185 9.39 19.72 -25.03
CA GLN A 185 9.27 21.07 -24.48
C GLN A 185 9.59 21.09 -22.98
N TRP A 186 9.07 20.12 -22.22
CA TRP A 186 9.41 19.98 -20.82
C TRP A 186 10.93 19.73 -20.64
N GLN A 187 11.53 18.82 -21.42
CA GLN A 187 12.96 18.49 -21.32
C GLN A 187 13.89 19.69 -21.55
N ALA A 188 13.53 20.62 -22.43
CA ALA A 188 14.36 21.78 -22.77
C ALA A 188 14.67 22.67 -21.56
N GLY A 189 13.81 22.68 -20.54
CA GLY A 189 14.00 23.43 -19.30
C GLY A 189 14.66 22.64 -18.16
N GLN A 190 15.04 21.38 -18.37
CA GLN A 190 15.48 20.49 -17.29
C GLN A 190 16.97 20.14 -17.37
N GLN A 191 17.63 20.07 -16.22
CA GLN A 191 18.95 19.44 -16.09
C GLN A 191 18.79 17.95 -15.80
N LEU A 192 18.63 17.16 -16.85
CA LEU A 192 18.49 15.71 -16.74
C LEU A 192 19.84 14.99 -16.69
N THR A 193 19.96 14.04 -15.78
CA THR A 193 21.01 13.02 -15.71
C THR A 193 20.94 12.09 -16.92
N THR A 194 22.01 11.31 -17.13
CA THR A 194 22.05 10.28 -18.20
C THR A 194 20.93 9.25 -18.03
N ALA A 195 20.68 8.78 -16.80
CA ALA A 195 19.65 7.79 -16.53
C ALA A 195 18.23 8.32 -16.82
N GLU A 196 17.94 9.57 -16.45
CA GLU A 196 16.66 10.22 -16.78
C GLU A 196 16.49 10.43 -18.30
N LYS A 197 17.56 10.81 -19.01
CA LYS A 197 17.54 10.91 -20.48
C LYS A 197 17.25 9.57 -21.14
N ASP A 198 17.79 8.48 -20.60
CA ASP A 198 17.54 7.12 -21.09
C ASP A 198 16.10 6.69 -20.87
N VAL A 199 15.49 7.04 -19.74
CA VAL A 199 14.04 6.83 -19.49
C VAL A 199 13.21 7.50 -20.57
N ILE A 200 13.47 8.78 -20.86
CA ILE A 200 12.69 9.50 -21.89
C ILE A 200 12.92 8.93 -23.28
N ARG A 201 14.15 8.53 -23.62
CA ARG A 201 14.43 7.88 -24.92
C ARG A 201 13.66 6.58 -25.07
N ALA A 202 13.63 5.75 -24.02
CA ALA A 202 12.87 4.51 -24.01
C ALA A 202 11.36 4.77 -24.10
N LEU A 203 10.85 5.80 -23.43
CA LEU A 203 9.45 6.19 -23.55
C LEU A 203 9.10 6.63 -24.98
N PHE A 204 9.96 7.40 -25.66
CA PHE A 204 9.74 7.77 -27.06
C PHE A 204 9.67 6.57 -27.99
N ALA A 205 10.55 5.59 -27.78
CA ALA A 205 10.49 4.34 -28.53
C ALA A 205 9.20 3.57 -28.25
N LYS A 206 8.71 3.59 -27.01
CA LYS A 206 7.40 2.99 -26.66
C LYS A 206 6.22 3.74 -27.27
N LEU A 207 6.28 5.06 -27.40
CA LEU A 207 5.24 5.81 -28.10
C LEU A 207 5.21 5.56 -29.62
N ASP A 208 6.32 5.10 -30.22
CA ASP A 208 6.34 4.65 -31.62
C ASP A 208 5.78 3.23 -31.79
N ASN A 209 5.93 2.38 -30.78
CA ASN A 209 5.40 1.02 -30.76
C ASN A 209 4.84 0.68 -29.36
N PRO A 210 3.56 1.01 -29.10
CA PRO A 210 2.98 0.94 -27.75
C PRO A 210 2.64 -0.48 -27.29
N TYR A 211 2.58 -1.45 -28.22
CA TYR A 211 2.30 -2.87 -27.96
C TYR A 211 3.58 -3.73 -28.01
#